data_AF-Q1CX92-F1
#
_entry.id   AF-Q1CX92-F1
#
_cell.length_a   1.000
_cell.length_b   1.000
_cell.length_c   1.000
_cell.angle_alpha   90.00
_cell.angle_beta   90.00
_cell.angle_gamma   90.00
#
_symmetry.space_group_name_H-M   'P 1'
#
loop_
_entity.id
_entity.type
_entity.pdbx_description
1 polymer ?
#
loop_
_entity_poly.entity_id
_entity_poly.type
_entity_poly.pdbx_seq_one_letter_code
_entity_poly.pdbx_strand_id
1 'polypeptide(L)'
;MPGGRRPGATASETTWGPRAYTQKHPRSRELPETASMPTASTSSSLARRLMPLALAALAVLSACTEARGAAPAAPGPTIQDTRRYEKPSDADLRRTLSPLAYEVTQKGATEPAFRNPLWNHHEEGLYVDVVSGEPLFSSRDKFDSGTGWPSFTRPVDSARIVEKRDSTQGMERVEVRSKAAGSHLGHLFGDGPAPAKTRYCINSAALRFVAVNDLAKEGYGAWLPLFGRPAPAAATKRQDTSPFTETALLAGGCFWGMEDLLRKIPGVVQTEVGYTGGSSAFRNPTYHDVSSDKTGHAEAVRVVFDPTRLTYETLLEQWFFRMHDPTTLNRQGNDVGTQYRSAIFYLSDAQKRVAEEVKARVDASRKWPRPVVTQIVSAGAFTPAEDYHQDYLVKNPGGYTCHYMRD
;
A
#
# COMPACT_ATOMS: atom_id res chain seq x y z
N MET A 1 50.47 -60.05 -1.03
CA MET A 1 49.39 -61.02 -0.75
C MET A 1 48.19 -60.24 -0.20
N PRO A 2 46.97 -60.57 -0.64
CA PRO A 2 46.05 -59.66 -1.35
C PRO A 2 44.68 -59.53 -0.63
N GLY A 3 43.61 -58.89 -1.11
CA GLY A 3 43.22 -58.34 -2.43
C GLY A 3 41.99 -57.42 -2.26
N GLY A 4 41.68 -56.51 -3.19
CA GLY A 4 40.92 -56.73 -4.44
C GLY A 4 39.43 -56.39 -4.18
N ARG A 5 38.73 -55.47 -4.87
CA ARG A 5 38.54 -55.31 -6.32
C ARG A 5 38.01 -53.90 -6.68
N ARG A 6 38.42 -53.40 -7.85
CA ARG A 6 37.72 -52.44 -8.74
C ARG A 6 36.79 -53.23 -9.69
N PRO A 7 35.79 -52.67 -10.46
CA PRO A 7 35.88 -51.52 -11.42
C PRO A 7 34.62 -50.60 -11.36
N GLY A 8 34.44 -49.44 -12.02
CA GLY A 8 35.02 -48.81 -13.21
C GLY A 8 33.88 -48.43 -14.17
N ALA A 9 33.66 -47.13 -14.44
CA ALA A 9 32.87 -46.56 -15.56
C ALA A 9 32.99 -45.00 -15.49
N THR A 10 33.90 -44.36 -16.23
CA THR A 10 33.76 -43.75 -17.58
C THR A 10 32.87 -42.50 -17.68
N ALA A 11 33.57 -41.38 -17.95
CA ALA A 11 33.26 -40.28 -18.88
C ALA A 11 31.90 -39.55 -18.79
N SER A 12 31.92 -38.22 -18.60
CA SER A 12 32.10 -37.26 -19.71
C SER A 12 31.91 -35.83 -19.22
N GLU A 13 32.89 -34.97 -19.49
CA GLU A 13 32.74 -33.52 -19.49
C GLU A 13 31.69 -33.10 -20.53
N THR A 14 30.79 -32.19 -20.17
CA THR A 14 30.16 -31.32 -21.17
C THR A 14 29.79 -29.98 -20.54
N THR A 15 30.62 -29.00 -20.87
CA THR A 15 30.38 -27.56 -20.80
C THR A 15 29.10 -27.19 -21.55
N TRP A 16 28.21 -26.43 -20.91
CA TRP A 16 27.11 -25.74 -21.58
C TRP A 16 27.37 -24.23 -21.60
N GLY A 17 27.71 -23.73 -22.79
CA GLY A 17 27.78 -22.31 -23.11
C GLY A 17 26.39 -21.68 -23.30
N PRO A 18 26.34 -20.34 -23.44
CA PRO A 18 25.09 -19.57 -23.45
C PRO A 18 24.32 -19.74 -24.76
N ARG A 19 23.02 -20.02 -24.66
CA ARG A 19 22.09 -20.07 -25.81
C ARG A 19 21.72 -18.64 -26.24
N ALA A 20 22.13 -18.27 -27.44
CA ALA A 20 21.61 -17.13 -28.17
C ALA A 20 20.18 -17.40 -28.67
N TYR A 21 19.27 -16.45 -28.44
CA TYR A 21 17.90 -16.49 -28.91
C TYR A 21 17.81 -15.72 -30.23
N THR A 22 17.71 -16.44 -31.35
CA THR A 22 17.49 -15.84 -32.68
C THR A 22 16.01 -15.52 -32.89
N GLN A 23 15.70 -14.23 -33.07
CA GLN A 23 14.42 -13.73 -33.59
C GLN A 23 14.20 -14.19 -35.03
N LYS A 24 12.99 -14.69 -35.33
CA LYS A 24 12.48 -14.86 -36.70
C LYS A 24 11.45 -13.77 -37.00
N HIS A 25 11.77 -12.90 -37.97
CA HIS A 25 10.83 -12.01 -38.64
C HIS A 25 9.90 -12.79 -39.59
N PRO A 26 8.61 -12.45 -39.68
CA PRO A 26 7.82 -12.74 -40.85
C PRO A 26 7.78 -11.55 -41.82
N ARG A 27 8.04 -11.94 -43.07
CA ARG A 27 8.03 -11.28 -44.38
C ARG A 27 7.04 -10.14 -44.61
N SER A 28 7.57 -9.15 -45.32
CA SER A 28 6.89 -8.13 -46.13
C SER A 28 5.92 -8.73 -47.16
N ARG A 29 4.78 -8.06 -47.35
CA ARG A 29 3.92 -8.22 -48.52
C ARG A 29 3.52 -6.85 -49.04
N GLU A 30 3.72 -6.68 -50.33
CA GLU A 30 3.62 -5.46 -51.12
C GLU A 30 2.18 -4.95 -51.29
N LEU A 31 2.08 -3.64 -51.53
CA LEU A 31 0.91 -2.89 -52.00
C LEU A 31 0.58 -3.23 -53.47
N PRO A 32 -0.64 -2.95 -53.93
CA PRO A 32 -0.84 -2.52 -55.30
C PRO A 32 -1.41 -1.09 -55.41
N GLU A 33 -1.01 -0.46 -56.51
CA GLU A 33 -1.32 0.88 -57.00
C GLU A 33 -2.76 1.10 -57.49
N THR A 34 -3.17 2.37 -57.40
CA THR A 34 -4.00 3.20 -58.29
C THR A 34 -5.28 2.66 -58.94
N ALA A 35 -6.40 3.41 -58.75
CA ALA A 35 -7.26 3.85 -59.85
C ALA A 35 -8.24 4.99 -59.46
N SER A 36 -8.06 6.14 -60.12
CA SER A 36 -9.03 7.06 -60.77
C SER A 36 -10.32 7.57 -60.08
N MET A 37 -10.48 8.89 -60.21
CA MET A 37 -11.66 9.71 -59.94
C MET A 37 -12.90 9.35 -60.76
N PRO A 38 -14.06 9.96 -60.42
CA PRO A 38 -14.69 10.84 -61.39
C PRO A 38 -15.00 12.25 -60.86
N THR A 39 -15.01 13.16 -61.82
CA THR A 39 -15.24 14.60 -61.76
C THR A 39 -16.71 15.00 -61.86
N ALA A 40 -16.97 16.25 -61.45
CA ALA A 40 -18.05 17.16 -61.88
C ALA A 40 -19.45 16.89 -61.26
N SER A 41 -20.31 17.87 -60.99
CA SER A 41 -20.36 19.27 -61.43
C SER A 41 -21.19 20.14 -60.47
N THR A 42 -20.80 21.40 -60.33
CA THR A 42 -21.63 22.64 -60.32
C THR A 42 -23.06 22.61 -59.72
N SER A 43 -23.36 23.53 -58.81
CA SER A 43 -23.79 24.88 -59.19
C SER A 43 -24.15 25.75 -57.97
N SER A 44 -23.76 27.01 -58.09
CA SER A 44 -24.08 28.20 -57.29
C SER A 44 -25.58 28.48 -57.10
N SER A 45 -25.95 29.16 -56.02
CA SER A 45 -26.54 30.52 -56.12
C SER A 45 -26.73 31.19 -54.75
N LEU A 46 -26.13 32.37 -54.59
CA LEU A 46 -26.58 33.42 -53.68
C LEU A 46 -27.91 34.01 -54.19
N ALA A 47 -28.81 34.41 -53.29
CA ALA A 47 -29.25 35.83 -53.15
C ALA A 47 -30.56 35.99 -52.34
N ARG A 48 -30.45 36.85 -51.32
CA ARG A 48 -31.41 37.77 -50.70
C ARG A 48 -32.75 38.05 -51.42
N ARG A 49 -33.81 38.20 -50.61
CA ARG A 49 -34.87 39.26 -50.64
C ARG A 49 -35.68 39.16 -49.34
N LEU A 50 -35.54 40.11 -48.41
CA LEU A 50 -36.35 41.33 -48.18
C LEU A 50 -37.72 41.08 -47.48
N MET A 51 -37.88 41.74 -46.31
CA MET A 51 -39.06 41.85 -45.43
C MET A 51 -40.27 42.53 -46.09
N PRO A 52 -41.45 42.45 -45.44
CA PRO A 52 -42.00 43.69 -44.84
C PRO A 52 -42.46 43.55 -43.37
N LEU A 53 -42.48 44.71 -42.70
CA LEU A 53 -42.86 44.98 -41.32
C LEU A 53 -44.35 44.71 -41.03
N ALA A 54 -44.65 44.28 -39.80
CA ALA A 54 -45.76 44.82 -39.00
C ALA A 54 -45.46 44.69 -37.49
N LEU A 55 -45.52 45.81 -36.79
CA LEU A 55 -45.38 45.98 -35.34
C LEU A 55 -46.52 45.29 -34.58
N ALA A 56 -46.18 44.55 -33.52
CA ALA A 56 -46.98 44.50 -32.29
C ALA A 56 -46.02 44.37 -31.10
N ALA A 57 -46.14 45.29 -30.16
CA ALA A 57 -45.20 45.52 -29.07
C ALA A 57 -45.47 44.64 -27.84
N LEU A 58 -44.37 44.32 -27.15
CA LEU A 58 -44.20 44.01 -25.73
C LEU A 58 -45.01 42.86 -25.11
N ALA A 59 -44.37 41.69 -25.03
CA ALA A 59 -44.29 40.93 -23.78
C ALA A 59 -42.86 40.41 -23.64
N VAL A 60 -42.08 41.06 -22.77
CA VAL A 60 -40.74 40.62 -22.34
C VAL A 60 -40.94 39.43 -21.38
N LEU A 61 -40.41 38.26 -21.75
CA LEU A 61 -39.65 37.37 -20.85
C LEU A 61 -39.19 36.12 -21.62
N SER A 62 -37.89 36.14 -21.94
CA SER A 62 -36.95 35.02 -22.06
C SER A 62 -37.52 33.60 -22.21
N ALA A 63 -37.43 33.04 -23.43
CA ALA A 63 -37.45 31.60 -23.64
C ALA A 63 -36.52 31.23 -24.82
N CYS A 64 -35.23 31.56 -24.66
CA CYS A 64 -34.17 30.81 -25.31
C CYS A 64 -33.53 29.92 -24.24
N THR A 65 -33.18 28.69 -24.64
CA THR A 65 -32.36 27.71 -23.92
C THR A 65 -33.06 26.84 -22.86
N GLU A 66 -33.78 25.82 -23.32
CA GLU A 66 -33.69 24.49 -22.70
C GLU A 66 -32.94 23.54 -23.67
N ALA A 67 -31.69 23.89 -23.99
CA ALA A 67 -30.68 22.84 -24.07
C ALA A 67 -30.54 22.38 -22.62
N ARG A 68 -31.34 21.39 -22.22
CA ARG A 68 -31.26 20.76 -20.91
C ARG A 68 -29.82 20.28 -20.75
N GLY A 69 -29.05 21.06 -20.00
CA GLY A 69 -27.79 20.63 -19.45
C GLY A 69 -28.06 19.29 -18.80
N ALA A 70 -27.29 18.28 -19.18
CA ALA A 70 -27.20 17.07 -18.40
C ALA A 70 -27.03 17.52 -16.95
N ALA A 71 -27.95 17.07 -16.08
CA ALA A 71 -27.87 17.35 -14.66
C ALA A 71 -26.42 17.10 -14.20
N PRO A 72 -25.81 17.97 -13.39
CA PRO A 72 -24.50 17.70 -12.84
C PRO A 72 -24.55 16.31 -12.23
N ALA A 73 -23.61 15.45 -12.64
CA ALA A 73 -23.49 14.10 -12.11
C ALA A 73 -23.59 14.18 -10.59
N ALA A 74 -24.42 13.33 -9.99
CA ALA A 74 -24.64 13.31 -8.55
C ALA A 74 -23.29 13.44 -7.83
N PRO A 75 -23.18 14.31 -6.81
CA PRO A 75 -21.91 14.51 -6.12
C PRO A 75 -21.39 13.14 -5.68
N GLY A 76 -20.18 12.81 -6.13
CA GLY A 76 -19.53 11.56 -5.78
C GLY A 76 -19.45 11.40 -4.26
N PRO A 77 -19.18 10.18 -3.76
CA PRO A 77 -19.08 9.93 -2.33
C PRO A 77 -18.13 10.94 -1.68
N THR A 78 -18.55 11.60 -0.60
CA THR A 78 -17.69 12.53 0.15
C THR A 78 -16.55 11.73 0.76
N ILE A 79 -15.38 11.81 0.14
CA ILE A 79 -14.18 11.11 0.60
C ILE A 79 -13.58 11.88 1.78
N GLN A 80 -13.54 11.24 2.97
CA GLN A 80 -12.90 11.79 4.16
C GLN A 80 -11.47 11.26 4.31
N ASP A 81 -10.54 11.86 3.57
CA ASP A 81 -9.10 11.57 3.69
C ASP A 81 -8.44 12.56 4.66
N THR A 82 -8.09 12.08 5.86
CA THR A 82 -7.52 12.91 6.94
C THR A 82 -5.99 13.02 6.90
N ARG A 83 -5.34 12.39 5.92
CA ARG A 83 -3.88 12.41 5.80
C ARG A 83 -3.37 13.80 5.46
N ARG A 84 -2.24 14.14 6.08
CA ARG A 84 -1.47 15.34 5.75
C ARG A 84 -0.45 14.96 4.69
N TYR A 85 -0.45 15.73 3.62
CA TYR A 85 0.48 15.60 2.51
C TYR A 85 1.38 16.82 2.52
N GLU A 86 2.68 16.59 2.63
CA GLU A 86 3.67 17.64 2.75
C GLU A 86 4.82 17.35 1.80
N LYS A 87 5.47 18.40 1.32
CA LYS A 87 6.64 18.29 0.45
C LYS A 87 7.87 17.91 1.29
N PRO A 88 8.56 16.80 1.00
CA PRO A 88 9.87 16.52 1.60
C PRO A 88 10.92 17.58 1.23
N SER A 89 12.04 17.59 1.96
CA SER A 89 13.16 18.50 1.67
C SER A 89 13.82 18.18 0.33
N ASP A 90 14.43 19.17 -0.34
CA ASP A 90 15.11 18.93 -1.63
C ASP A 90 16.20 17.85 -1.53
N ALA A 91 16.90 17.79 -0.39
CA ALA A 91 17.89 16.76 -0.11
C ALA A 91 17.27 15.36 -0.07
N ASP A 92 16.10 15.21 0.56
CA ASP A 92 15.37 13.95 0.57
C ASP A 92 14.88 13.59 -0.84
N LEU A 93 14.34 14.55 -1.59
CA LEU A 93 13.86 14.34 -2.96
C LEU A 93 14.96 13.84 -3.89
N ARG A 94 16.17 14.41 -3.81
CA ARG A 94 17.32 13.96 -4.61
C ARG A 94 17.78 12.55 -4.26
N ARG A 95 17.51 12.08 -3.04
CA ARG A 95 17.86 10.74 -2.57
C ARG A 95 16.79 9.71 -2.94
N THR A 96 15.51 10.09 -2.92
CA THR A 96 14.39 9.15 -3.06
C THR A 96 13.80 9.09 -4.46
N LEU A 97 13.81 10.20 -5.21
CA LEU A 97 13.27 10.24 -6.56
C LEU A 97 14.30 9.75 -7.59
N SER A 98 13.80 9.14 -8.65
CA SER A 98 14.62 8.95 -9.85
C SER A 98 15.02 10.31 -10.44
N PRO A 99 16.14 10.42 -11.18
CA PRO A 99 16.53 11.66 -11.83
C PRO A 99 15.41 12.24 -12.70
N LEU A 100 14.72 11.41 -13.50
CA LEU A 100 13.61 11.85 -14.34
C LEU A 100 12.42 12.37 -13.51
N ALA A 101 12.03 11.66 -12.44
CA ALA A 101 10.95 12.12 -11.56
C ALA A 101 11.28 13.46 -10.89
N TYR A 102 12.54 13.66 -10.49
CA TYR A 102 13.01 14.94 -9.95
C TYR A 102 12.95 16.05 -11.00
N GLU A 103 13.49 15.84 -12.22
CA GLU A 103 13.43 16.82 -13.31
C GLU A 103 11.99 17.19 -13.68
N VAL A 104 11.10 16.20 -13.79
CA VAL A 104 9.69 16.42 -14.10
C VAL A 104 9.01 17.19 -12.98
N THR A 105 9.00 16.66 -11.76
CA THR A 105 8.20 17.23 -10.66
C THR A 105 8.75 18.57 -10.16
N GLN A 106 10.07 18.74 -10.12
CA GLN A 106 10.70 19.94 -9.52
C GLN A 106 11.09 20.99 -10.55
N LYS A 107 11.46 20.59 -11.78
CA LYS A 107 11.95 21.51 -12.81
C LYS A 107 11.02 21.67 -14.00
N GLY A 108 9.86 21.01 -14.00
CA GLY A 108 8.86 21.15 -15.07
C GLY A 108 9.27 20.48 -16.39
N ALA A 109 10.14 19.47 -16.33
CA ALA A 109 10.45 18.65 -17.49
C ALA A 109 9.23 17.82 -17.91
N THR A 110 9.28 17.28 -19.14
CA THR A 110 8.27 16.36 -19.66
C THR A 110 8.94 15.04 -20.04
N GLU A 111 8.38 13.93 -19.58
CA GLU A 111 8.87 12.59 -19.95
C GLU A 111 8.50 12.27 -21.41
N PRO A 112 9.22 11.35 -22.09
CA PRO A 112 8.89 11.01 -23.48
C PRO A 112 7.56 10.24 -23.60
N ALA A 113 6.77 10.59 -24.62
CA ALA A 113 5.55 9.85 -25.01
C ALA A 113 5.85 8.37 -25.28
N PHE A 114 4.91 7.50 -24.91
CA PHE A 114 4.95 6.03 -25.11
C PHE A 114 6.13 5.29 -24.47
N ARG A 115 7.06 6.01 -23.83
CA ARG A 115 8.24 5.46 -23.15
C ARG A 115 8.17 5.75 -21.66
N ASN A 116 7.03 5.48 -21.07
CA ASN A 116 6.73 5.67 -19.67
C ASN A 116 5.86 4.52 -19.14
N PRO A 117 5.81 4.27 -17.82
CA PRO A 117 5.17 3.08 -17.29
C PRO A 117 3.64 3.14 -17.23
N LEU A 118 3.03 4.33 -17.21
CA LEU A 118 1.60 4.46 -16.87
C LEU A 118 0.70 4.86 -18.04
N TRP A 119 1.23 5.17 -19.24
CA TRP A 119 0.37 5.53 -20.39
C TRP A 119 -0.63 4.42 -20.74
N ASN A 120 -0.18 3.17 -20.86
CA ASN A 120 -1.03 2.00 -21.20
C ASN A 120 -1.41 1.12 -20.00
N HIS A 121 -1.30 1.65 -18.79
CA HIS A 121 -1.66 0.92 -17.58
C HIS A 121 -3.17 1.08 -17.31
N HIS A 122 -3.88 -0.02 -17.04
CA HIS A 122 -5.36 -0.07 -16.95
C HIS A 122 -5.87 -0.74 -15.67
N GLU A 123 -4.98 -1.08 -14.73
CA GLU A 123 -5.39 -1.69 -13.48
C GLU A 123 -6.24 -0.71 -12.66
N GLU A 124 -7.22 -1.23 -11.92
CA GLU A 124 -8.01 -0.39 -11.03
C GLU A 124 -7.16 0.13 -9.87
N GLY A 125 -7.17 1.44 -9.67
CA GLY A 125 -6.45 2.04 -8.55
C GLY A 125 -6.35 3.56 -8.60
N LEU A 126 -5.53 4.07 -7.68
CA LEU A 126 -5.31 5.49 -7.46
C LEU A 126 -3.92 5.89 -7.98
N TYR A 127 -3.84 7.04 -8.63
CA TYR A 127 -2.60 7.68 -9.04
C TYR A 127 -2.30 8.81 -8.06
N VAL A 128 -1.21 8.66 -7.32
CA VAL A 128 -0.79 9.59 -6.27
C VAL A 128 0.46 10.35 -6.71
N ASP A 129 0.64 11.56 -6.20
CA ASP A 129 1.87 12.34 -6.37
C ASP A 129 3.06 11.53 -5.86
N VAL A 130 4.07 11.33 -6.70
CA VAL A 130 5.28 10.59 -6.32
C VAL A 130 6.06 11.30 -5.19
N VAL A 131 5.85 12.60 -5.01
CA VAL A 131 6.56 13.43 -4.02
C VAL A 131 5.90 13.38 -2.65
N SER A 132 4.62 13.76 -2.56
CA SER A 132 3.90 13.84 -1.27
C SER A 132 3.04 12.62 -0.95
N GLY A 133 2.73 11.78 -1.95
CA GLY A 133 1.73 10.73 -1.84
C GLY A 133 0.29 11.23 -1.90
N GLU A 134 0.05 12.51 -2.21
CA GLU A 134 -1.29 13.08 -2.37
C GLU A 134 -2.09 12.38 -3.50
N PRO A 135 -3.32 11.92 -3.26
CA PRO A 135 -4.23 11.42 -4.29
C PRO A 135 -4.56 12.47 -5.35
N LEU A 136 -4.29 12.17 -6.63
CA LEU A 136 -4.50 13.12 -7.73
C LEU A 136 -5.53 12.62 -8.74
N PHE A 137 -5.39 11.38 -9.19
CA PHE A 137 -6.25 10.81 -10.24
C PHE A 137 -6.66 9.37 -9.92
N SER A 138 -7.68 8.87 -10.60
CA SER A 138 -8.19 7.52 -10.47
C SER A 138 -8.23 6.84 -11.83
N SER A 139 -8.02 5.52 -11.84
CA SER A 139 -8.23 4.70 -13.03
C SER A 139 -9.65 4.81 -13.60
N ARG A 140 -10.65 5.19 -12.78
CA ARG A 140 -12.04 5.41 -13.21
C ARG A 140 -12.22 6.58 -14.17
N ASP A 141 -11.32 7.55 -14.11
CA ASP A 141 -11.32 8.71 -14.98
C ASP A 141 -10.17 8.66 -16.01
N LYS A 142 -9.36 7.59 -15.99
CA LYS A 142 -8.30 7.37 -16.96
C LYS A 142 -8.89 6.93 -18.29
N PHE A 143 -8.36 7.46 -19.39
CA PHE A 143 -8.73 7.05 -20.75
C PHE A 143 -7.51 7.06 -21.67
N ASP A 144 -7.62 6.35 -22.79
CA ASP A 144 -6.61 6.41 -23.85
C ASP A 144 -6.87 7.63 -24.74
N SER A 145 -5.93 8.58 -24.72
CA SER A 145 -5.98 9.79 -25.54
C SER A 145 -5.16 9.68 -26.83
N GLY A 146 -4.40 8.59 -27.01
CA GLY A 146 -3.45 8.43 -28.10
C GLY A 146 -2.21 9.32 -28.02
N THR A 147 -2.00 10.07 -26.92
CA THR A 147 -0.85 10.98 -26.81
C THR A 147 0.42 10.30 -26.28
N GLY A 148 0.28 9.12 -25.69
CA GLY A 148 1.40 8.39 -25.09
C GLY A 148 1.74 8.82 -23.66
N TRP A 149 0.86 9.55 -22.98
CA TRP A 149 0.92 9.84 -21.55
C TRP A 149 -0.39 9.44 -20.86
N PRO A 150 -0.37 9.06 -19.57
CA PRO A 150 -1.60 8.81 -18.83
C PRO A 150 -2.48 10.06 -18.86
N SER A 151 -3.73 9.85 -19.28
CA SER A 151 -4.70 10.92 -19.51
C SER A 151 -5.95 10.68 -18.69
N PHE A 152 -6.45 11.73 -18.03
CA PHE A 152 -7.61 11.66 -17.16
C PHE A 152 -8.63 12.73 -17.52
N THR A 153 -9.92 12.43 -17.35
CA THR A 153 -10.99 13.41 -17.60
C THR A 153 -11.10 14.43 -16.48
N ARG A 154 -10.78 14.03 -15.24
CA ARG A 154 -10.84 14.89 -14.04
C ARG A 154 -9.94 14.34 -12.92
N PRO A 155 -9.54 15.18 -11.95
CA PRO A 155 -8.91 14.71 -10.71
C PRO A 155 -9.92 14.03 -9.78
N VAL A 156 -9.41 13.30 -8.79
CA VAL A 156 -10.25 12.71 -7.73
C VAL A 156 -10.85 13.76 -6.80
N ASP A 157 -10.16 14.90 -6.65
CA ASP A 157 -10.60 16.08 -5.92
C ASP A 157 -9.91 17.31 -6.52
N SER A 158 -10.70 18.25 -7.07
CA SER A 158 -10.16 19.48 -7.68
C SER A 158 -9.43 20.37 -6.68
N ALA A 159 -9.74 20.26 -5.38
CA ALA A 159 -9.06 21.04 -4.34
C ALA A 159 -7.58 20.65 -4.16
N ARG A 160 -7.13 19.54 -4.77
CA ARG A 160 -5.76 19.01 -4.74
C ARG A 160 -4.92 19.38 -5.97
N ILE A 161 -5.54 20.04 -6.95
CA ILE A 161 -4.89 20.48 -8.18
C ILE A 161 -4.74 22.00 -8.16
N VAL A 162 -3.60 22.49 -8.61
CA VAL A 162 -3.35 23.89 -8.93
C VAL A 162 -3.17 24.01 -10.43
N GLU A 163 -4.03 24.80 -11.06
CA GLU A 163 -3.96 25.11 -12.48
C GLU A 163 -3.26 26.47 -12.65
N LYS A 164 -2.18 26.51 -13.43
CA LYS A 164 -1.37 27.70 -13.63
C LYS A 164 -1.21 27.97 -15.11
N ARG A 165 -1.38 29.23 -15.54
CA ARG A 165 -1.06 29.62 -16.91
C ARG A 165 0.42 29.40 -17.19
N ASP A 166 0.71 28.73 -18.29
CA ASP A 166 2.05 28.45 -18.81
C ASP A 166 2.16 28.99 -20.23
N SER A 167 2.92 30.07 -20.42
CA SER A 167 3.23 30.70 -21.71
C SER A 167 4.65 30.37 -22.20
N THR A 168 5.31 29.39 -21.57
CA THR A 168 6.67 29.00 -21.96
C THR A 168 6.67 28.29 -23.32
N GLN A 169 7.82 28.29 -23.99
CA GLN A 169 7.99 27.69 -25.32
C GLN A 169 7.04 28.25 -26.40
N GLY A 170 6.51 29.46 -26.21
CA GLY A 170 5.62 30.13 -27.16
C GLY A 170 4.24 29.50 -27.29
N MET A 171 3.86 28.63 -26.34
CA MET A 171 2.55 27.98 -26.30
C MET A 171 1.75 28.52 -25.11
N GLU A 172 0.45 28.74 -25.28
CA GLU A 172 -0.46 29.04 -24.17
C GLU A 172 -1.09 27.73 -23.68
N ARG A 173 -0.67 27.29 -22.50
CA ARG A 173 -1.14 26.05 -21.87
C ARG A 173 -1.56 26.31 -20.43
N VAL A 174 -2.27 25.36 -19.85
CA VAL A 174 -2.58 25.34 -18.42
C VAL A 174 -1.74 24.23 -17.79
N GLU A 175 -0.70 24.61 -17.06
CA GLU A 175 0.11 23.72 -16.24
C GLU A 175 -0.73 23.18 -15.08
N VAL A 176 -0.60 21.89 -14.81
CA VAL A 176 -1.25 21.18 -13.72
C VAL A 176 -0.19 20.84 -12.67
N ARG A 177 -0.41 21.28 -11.43
CA ARG A 177 0.46 20.99 -10.28
C ARG A 177 -0.31 20.32 -9.13
N SER A 178 0.36 19.46 -8.37
CA SER A 178 -0.17 18.96 -7.09
C SER A 178 -0.18 20.10 -6.06
N LYS A 179 -1.20 20.20 -5.23
CA LYS A 179 -1.29 21.26 -4.23
C LYS A 179 -0.31 21.08 -3.07
N ALA A 180 -0.16 19.85 -2.56
CA ALA A 180 0.66 19.58 -1.39
C ALA A 180 2.17 19.76 -1.64
N ALA A 181 2.68 19.21 -2.75
CA ALA A 181 4.11 19.26 -3.07
C ALA A 181 4.52 20.35 -4.07
N GLY A 182 3.54 20.97 -4.75
CA GLY A 182 3.82 21.82 -5.91
C GLY A 182 4.47 21.10 -7.09
N SER A 183 4.41 19.76 -7.15
CA SER A 183 4.95 18.95 -8.24
C SER A 183 4.35 19.36 -9.57
N HIS A 184 5.17 19.62 -10.58
CA HIS A 184 4.69 19.68 -11.97
C HIS A 184 4.21 18.29 -12.39
N LEU A 185 2.93 18.21 -12.76
CA LEU A 185 2.29 16.96 -13.16
C LEU A 185 2.20 16.87 -14.69
N GLY A 186 1.82 17.95 -15.35
CA GLY A 186 1.65 18.02 -16.80
C GLY A 186 0.77 19.19 -17.19
N HIS A 187 -0.14 18.99 -18.13
CA HIS A 187 -1.00 20.06 -18.67
C HIS A 187 -2.45 19.63 -18.85
N LEU A 188 -3.35 20.61 -18.75
CA LEU A 188 -4.77 20.48 -18.99
C LEU A 188 -5.13 20.98 -20.39
N PHE A 189 -5.91 20.19 -21.11
CA PHE A 189 -6.40 20.49 -22.46
C PHE A 189 -7.94 20.38 -22.52
N GLY A 190 -8.55 21.15 -23.43
CA GLY A 190 -10.01 21.19 -23.67
C GLY A 190 -10.50 20.21 -24.75
N ASP A 191 -9.69 19.19 -25.07
CA ASP A 191 -9.93 18.20 -26.13
C ASP A 191 -10.25 16.80 -25.57
N GLY A 192 -10.67 16.72 -24.30
CA GLY A 192 -11.05 15.46 -23.67
C GLY A 192 -12.39 14.90 -24.16
N PRO A 193 -12.74 13.67 -23.75
CA PRO A 193 -14.04 13.09 -24.08
C PRO A 193 -15.19 13.83 -23.37
N ALA A 194 -16.38 13.76 -23.97
CA ALA A 194 -17.61 14.22 -23.33
C ALA A 194 -17.89 13.40 -22.04
N PRO A 195 -18.58 13.98 -21.03
CA PRO A 195 -19.18 15.30 -21.02
C PRO A 195 -18.24 16.44 -20.59
N ALA A 196 -17.14 16.13 -19.89
CA ALA A 196 -16.27 17.14 -19.28
C ALA A 196 -15.43 17.90 -20.32
N LYS A 197 -15.08 17.25 -21.45
CA LYS A 197 -14.20 17.79 -22.49
C LYS A 197 -12.81 18.22 -22.00
N THR A 198 -12.42 17.76 -20.82
CA THR A 198 -11.13 18.03 -20.21
C THR A 198 -10.22 16.83 -20.34
N ARG A 199 -8.95 17.07 -20.63
CA ARG A 199 -7.89 16.07 -20.65
C ARG A 199 -6.72 16.55 -19.82
N TYR A 200 -6.59 15.97 -18.63
CA TYR A 200 -5.39 16.07 -17.80
C TYR A 200 -4.35 15.11 -18.37
N CYS A 201 -3.36 15.64 -19.08
CA CYS A 201 -2.27 14.86 -19.69
C CYS A 201 -1.06 14.93 -18.75
N ILE A 202 -0.75 13.81 -18.08
CA ILE A 202 0.12 13.81 -16.90
C ILE A 202 1.37 12.96 -17.18
N ASN A 203 2.51 13.37 -16.63
CA ASN A 203 3.72 12.58 -16.65
C ASN A 203 3.61 11.42 -15.65
N SER A 204 3.84 10.19 -16.10
CA SER A 204 4.00 9.00 -15.26
C SER A 204 5.12 9.17 -14.24
N ALA A 205 6.21 9.84 -14.61
CA ALA A 205 7.31 10.15 -13.69
C ALA A 205 6.90 11.05 -12.50
N ALA A 206 5.75 11.73 -12.57
CA ALA A 206 5.18 12.49 -11.47
C ALA A 206 4.20 11.67 -10.61
N LEU A 207 3.89 10.42 -11.01
CA LEU A 207 2.86 9.60 -10.41
C LEU A 207 3.43 8.28 -9.86
N ARG A 208 2.79 7.81 -8.79
CA ARG A 208 2.90 6.43 -8.32
C ARG A 208 1.50 5.82 -8.35
N PHE A 209 1.39 4.58 -8.82
CA PHE A 209 0.13 3.86 -8.83
C PHE A 209 -0.04 3.04 -7.55
N VAL A 210 -1.27 3.01 -7.01
CA VAL A 210 -1.69 2.17 -5.88
C VAL A 210 -2.92 1.37 -6.30
N ALA A 211 -2.80 0.05 -6.40
CA ALA A 211 -3.89 -0.84 -6.78
C ALA A 211 -5.04 -0.77 -5.77
N VAL A 212 -6.30 -0.95 -6.21
CA VAL A 212 -7.47 -0.91 -5.30
C VAL A 212 -7.32 -1.88 -4.12
N ASN A 213 -6.70 -3.04 -4.35
CA ASN A 213 -6.46 -4.05 -3.31
C ASN A 213 -5.44 -3.61 -2.25
N ASP A 214 -4.54 -2.67 -2.60
CA ASP A 214 -3.50 -2.15 -1.71
C ASP A 214 -3.86 -0.79 -1.11
N LEU A 215 -4.96 -0.14 -1.54
CA LEU A 215 -5.35 1.18 -1.03
C LEU A 215 -5.44 1.20 0.49
N ALA A 216 -6.15 0.26 1.12
CA ALA A 216 -6.25 0.23 2.58
C ALA A 216 -4.89 0.01 3.25
N LYS A 217 -4.08 -0.91 2.72
CA LYS A 217 -2.75 -1.26 3.23
C LYS A 217 -1.78 -0.07 3.17
N GLU A 218 -1.88 0.74 2.13
CA GLU A 218 -1.06 1.94 1.93
C GLU A 218 -1.68 3.22 2.51
N GLY A 219 -2.73 3.09 3.32
CA GLY A 219 -3.40 4.20 4.00
C GLY A 219 -4.44 4.94 3.17
N TYR A 220 -4.62 4.61 1.89
CA TYR A 220 -5.63 5.14 0.97
C TYR A 220 -7.03 4.53 1.11
N GLY A 221 -7.32 3.87 2.22
CA GLY A 221 -8.62 3.22 2.43
C GLY A 221 -9.81 4.16 2.25
N ALA A 222 -9.70 5.43 2.64
CA ALA A 222 -10.76 6.43 2.46
C ALA A 222 -11.25 6.53 1.00
N TRP A 223 -10.44 6.16 0.01
CA TRP A 223 -10.72 6.23 -1.42
C TRP A 223 -11.38 4.96 -1.99
N LEU A 224 -11.54 3.89 -1.21
CA LEU A 224 -12.22 2.66 -1.64
C LEU A 224 -13.64 2.88 -2.21
N PRO A 225 -14.49 3.82 -1.69
CA PRO A 225 -15.81 4.10 -2.26
C PRO A 225 -15.80 4.53 -3.72
N LEU A 226 -14.72 5.16 -4.17
CA LEU A 226 -14.57 5.55 -5.58
C LEU A 226 -14.59 4.34 -6.52
N PHE A 227 -14.25 3.15 -6.00
CA PHE A 227 -14.20 1.90 -6.73
C PHE A 227 -15.35 0.95 -6.35
N GLY A 228 -16.42 1.48 -5.74
CA GLY A 228 -17.57 0.68 -5.31
C GLY A 228 -17.29 -0.25 -4.14
N ARG A 229 -16.19 -0.03 -3.41
CA ARG A 229 -15.82 -0.78 -2.21
C ARG A 229 -16.12 0.05 -0.97
N PRO A 230 -16.57 -0.53 0.15
CA PRO A 230 -16.79 0.25 1.36
C PRO A 230 -15.49 0.93 1.80
N ALA A 231 -15.56 2.24 2.08
CA ALA A 231 -14.48 2.90 2.81
C ALA A 231 -14.32 2.19 4.17
N PRO A 232 -13.09 2.04 4.68
CA PRO A 232 -12.91 1.82 6.09
C PRO A 232 -13.55 3.02 6.78
N ALA A 233 -14.49 2.78 7.69
CA ALA A 233 -15.18 3.87 8.39
C ALA A 233 -14.14 4.86 8.96
N ALA A 234 -14.28 6.13 8.57
CA ALA A 234 -13.31 7.20 8.73
C ALA A 234 -12.61 7.12 10.09
N ALA A 235 -11.28 7.14 10.07
CA ALA A 235 -10.49 7.24 11.28
C ALA A 235 -10.61 8.67 11.86
N THR A 236 -11.73 8.99 12.49
CA THR A 236 -11.67 9.76 13.75
C THR A 236 -10.66 9.00 14.59
N LYS A 237 -9.52 9.61 14.99
CA LYS A 237 -8.48 8.99 15.85
C LYS A 237 -8.99 7.68 16.48
N ARG A 238 -8.82 6.55 15.78
CA ARG A 238 -9.00 5.26 16.43
C ARG A 238 -7.74 5.20 17.30
N GLN A 239 -7.77 5.28 18.63
CA GLN A 239 -8.56 4.42 19.50
C GLN A 239 -8.94 3.18 18.70
N ASP A 240 -7.91 2.40 18.37
CA ASP A 240 -8.03 0.98 18.02
C ASP A 240 -8.63 0.28 19.22
N THR A 241 -9.91 0.53 19.38
CA THR A 241 -10.83 -0.27 20.12
C THR A 241 -11.96 -0.44 19.11
N SER A 242 -12.04 -1.64 18.52
CA SER A 242 -13.33 -2.32 18.64
C SER A 242 -13.84 -1.99 20.04
N PRO A 243 -15.09 -1.55 20.29
CA PRO A 243 -15.55 -1.30 21.66
C PRO A 243 -15.29 -2.50 22.60
N PHE A 244 -14.96 -3.66 22.01
CA PHE A 244 -14.28 -4.79 22.64
C PHE A 244 -13.02 -5.15 21.84
N THR A 245 -11.88 -4.49 22.02
CA THR A 245 -10.57 -5.12 21.77
C THR A 245 -10.07 -5.69 23.07
N GLU A 246 -9.39 -6.81 22.99
CA GLU A 246 -8.71 -7.39 24.14
C GLU A 246 -7.20 -7.33 23.92
N THR A 247 -6.46 -7.16 25.02
CA THR A 247 -5.00 -7.10 25.00
C THR A 247 -4.44 -8.37 25.63
N ALA A 248 -3.40 -8.94 25.03
CA ALA A 248 -2.59 -10.01 25.61
C ALA A 248 -1.13 -9.55 25.74
N LEU A 249 -0.46 -9.94 26.81
CA LEU A 249 0.98 -9.75 27.00
C LEU A 249 1.65 -11.12 27.02
N LEU A 250 2.44 -11.42 25.99
CA LEU A 250 2.98 -12.76 25.73
C LEU A 250 4.50 -12.72 25.57
N ALA A 251 5.20 -13.64 26.23
CA ALA A 251 6.65 -13.84 26.09
C ALA A 251 6.93 -15.29 25.68
N GLY A 252 7.80 -15.49 24.70
CA GLY A 252 8.07 -16.80 24.13
C GLY A 252 9.47 -16.91 23.52
N GLY A 253 10.44 -16.14 24.02
CA GLY A 253 11.77 -15.98 23.43
C GLY A 253 11.97 -14.61 22.80
N CYS A 254 12.92 -14.51 21.85
CA CYS A 254 13.18 -13.28 21.12
C CYS A 254 11.88 -12.67 20.55
N PHE A 255 11.56 -11.45 20.97
CA PHE A 255 10.31 -10.81 20.60
C PHE A 255 10.17 -10.47 19.11
N TRP A 256 11.27 -10.47 18.34
CA TRP A 256 11.25 -10.17 16.90
C TRP A 256 10.53 -11.24 16.12
N GLY A 257 10.88 -12.51 16.37
CA GLY A 257 10.23 -13.67 15.75
C GLY A 257 8.78 -13.84 16.24
N MET A 258 8.53 -13.59 17.53
CA MET A 258 7.18 -13.60 18.09
C MET A 258 6.29 -12.56 17.41
N GLU A 259 6.73 -11.30 17.34
CA GLU A 259 5.96 -10.21 16.74
C GLU A 259 5.64 -10.48 15.26
N ASP A 260 6.64 -10.94 14.49
CA ASP A 260 6.45 -11.22 13.06
C ASP A 260 5.42 -12.32 12.78
N LEU A 261 5.30 -13.32 13.66
CA LEU A 261 4.26 -14.33 13.56
C LEU A 261 2.91 -13.81 14.07
N LEU A 262 2.89 -13.16 15.23
CA LEU A 262 1.66 -12.67 15.87
C LEU A 262 0.92 -11.68 14.99
N ARG A 263 1.63 -10.74 14.36
CA ARG A 263 1.01 -9.70 13.52
C ARG A 263 0.29 -10.22 12.27
N LYS A 264 0.62 -11.45 11.83
CA LYS A 264 0.04 -12.08 10.64
C LYS A 264 -1.23 -12.87 10.97
N ILE A 265 -1.57 -13.01 12.25
CA ILE A 265 -2.75 -13.77 12.69
C ILE A 265 -4.02 -12.99 12.36
N PRO A 266 -4.99 -13.60 11.63
CA PRO A 266 -6.29 -12.97 11.41
C PRO A 266 -6.98 -12.65 12.74
N GLY A 267 -7.34 -11.38 12.93
CA GLY A 267 -7.97 -10.89 14.16
C GLY A 267 -7.01 -10.14 15.09
N VAL A 268 -5.70 -10.24 14.90
CA VAL A 268 -4.75 -9.31 15.53
C VAL A 268 -4.87 -7.94 14.87
N VAL A 269 -4.96 -6.90 15.69
CA VAL A 269 -5.12 -5.50 15.29
C VAL A 269 -3.78 -4.77 15.39
N GLN A 270 -3.06 -4.96 16.49
CA GLN A 270 -1.78 -4.30 16.75
C GLN A 270 -0.83 -5.22 17.51
N THR A 271 0.46 -5.08 17.22
CA THR A 271 1.55 -5.64 18.02
C THR A 271 2.51 -4.52 18.43
N GLU A 272 3.13 -4.68 19.58
CA GLU A 272 4.20 -3.81 20.07
C GLU A 272 5.14 -4.65 20.94
N VAL A 273 6.44 -4.60 20.67
CA VAL A 273 7.45 -5.32 21.48
C VAL A 273 7.93 -4.49 22.65
N GLY A 274 8.27 -5.15 23.75
CA GLY A 274 8.70 -4.46 24.97
C GLY A 274 9.13 -5.41 26.08
N TYR A 275 9.26 -4.83 27.27
CA TYR A 275 9.80 -5.47 28.44
C TYR A 275 8.77 -5.46 29.57
N THR A 276 8.51 -6.62 30.20
CA THR A 276 7.59 -6.71 31.35
C THR A 276 7.93 -7.87 32.28
N GLY A 277 7.27 -7.95 33.44
CA GLY A 277 7.43 -9.05 34.39
C GLY A 277 8.72 -9.05 35.20
N GLY A 278 9.48 -7.95 35.19
CA GLY A 278 10.69 -7.77 35.98
C GLY A 278 10.52 -6.92 37.22
N SER A 279 11.65 -6.59 37.85
CA SER A 279 11.73 -5.84 39.10
C SER A 279 11.30 -4.38 38.92
N SER A 280 10.49 -3.88 39.86
CA SER A 280 10.09 -2.47 39.91
C SER A 280 11.26 -1.49 40.12
N ALA A 281 12.48 -1.99 40.40
CA ALA A 281 13.70 -1.18 40.41
C ALA A 281 14.08 -0.69 39.00
N PHE A 282 13.66 -1.41 37.95
CA PHE A 282 13.93 -1.08 36.55
C PHE A 282 12.62 -0.70 35.84
N ARG A 283 12.08 0.50 36.14
CA ARG A 283 10.77 0.92 35.60
C ARG A 283 10.76 1.15 34.08
N ASN A 284 11.86 1.66 33.54
CA ASN A 284 12.04 1.93 32.12
C ASN A 284 13.32 1.25 31.62
N PRO A 285 13.37 -0.09 31.59
CA PRO A 285 14.59 -0.79 31.20
C PRO A 285 14.87 -0.59 29.71
N THR A 286 16.14 -0.41 29.38
CA THR A 286 16.63 -0.47 28.00
C THR A 286 16.93 -1.91 27.59
N TYR A 287 17.11 -2.16 26.30
CA TYR A 287 17.61 -3.45 25.82
C TYR A 287 18.92 -3.88 26.51
N HIS A 288 19.82 -2.93 26.74
CA HIS A 288 21.09 -3.18 27.44
C HIS A 288 20.88 -3.63 28.89
N ASP A 289 19.90 -3.06 29.59
CA ASP A 289 19.56 -3.49 30.94
C ASP A 289 18.98 -4.91 30.92
N VAL A 290 18.00 -5.18 30.06
CA VAL A 290 17.31 -6.49 29.99
C VAL A 290 18.26 -7.61 29.57
N SER A 291 19.10 -7.37 28.56
CA SER A 291 20.07 -8.34 28.07
C SER A 291 21.15 -8.71 29.10
N SER A 292 21.30 -7.93 30.18
CA SER A 292 22.19 -8.25 31.29
C SER A 292 21.65 -9.33 32.25
N ASP A 293 20.39 -9.75 32.08
CA ASP A 293 19.67 -10.73 32.91
C ASP A 293 19.44 -10.27 34.38
N LYS A 294 19.74 -9.00 34.70
CA LYS A 294 19.62 -8.45 36.08
C LYS A 294 18.25 -7.86 36.40
N THR A 295 17.47 -7.53 35.38
CA THR A 295 16.22 -6.78 35.56
C THR A 295 15.04 -7.69 35.90
N GLY A 296 15.13 -8.97 35.55
CA GLY A 296 14.03 -9.95 35.62
C GLY A 296 12.95 -9.76 34.55
N HIS A 297 13.06 -8.74 33.69
CA HIS A 297 12.09 -8.54 32.60
C HIS A 297 12.19 -9.66 31.58
N ALA A 298 11.06 -10.05 31.01
CA ALA A 298 10.98 -10.82 29.77
C ALA A 298 10.91 -9.88 28.58
N GLU A 299 11.50 -10.28 27.46
CA GLU A 299 11.07 -9.82 26.14
C GLU A 299 9.65 -10.31 25.88
N ALA A 300 8.74 -9.38 25.62
CA ALA A 300 7.32 -9.66 25.48
C ALA A 300 6.72 -8.86 24.32
N VAL A 301 5.59 -9.35 23.82
CA VAL A 301 4.77 -8.68 22.82
C VAL A 301 3.44 -8.32 23.44
N ARG A 302 3.06 -7.05 23.35
CA ARG A 302 1.69 -6.58 23.58
C ARG A 302 0.90 -6.80 22.29
N VAL A 303 -0.13 -7.62 22.37
CA VAL A 303 -0.99 -7.99 21.24
C VAL A 303 -2.38 -7.44 21.51
N VAL A 304 -2.84 -6.53 20.67
CA VAL A 304 -4.23 -6.06 20.67
C VAL A 304 -4.98 -6.82 19.59
N PHE A 305 -6.09 -7.46 19.92
CA PHE A 305 -6.86 -8.27 19.00
C PHE A 305 -8.36 -8.03 19.13
N ASP A 306 -9.09 -8.39 18.07
CA ASP A 306 -10.54 -8.35 18.01
C ASP A 306 -11.12 -9.70 18.48
N PRO A 307 -11.68 -9.81 19.70
CA PRO A 307 -12.26 -11.04 20.24
C PRO A 307 -13.43 -11.60 19.42
N THR A 308 -14.04 -10.82 18.52
CA THR A 308 -15.06 -11.33 17.60
C THR A 308 -14.48 -12.13 16.43
N ARG A 309 -13.16 -12.00 16.19
CA ARG A 309 -12.42 -12.67 15.11
C ARG A 309 -11.37 -13.65 15.63
N LEU A 310 -10.82 -13.38 16.81
CA LEU A 310 -9.79 -14.18 17.47
C LEU A 310 -10.02 -14.16 18.97
N THR A 311 -10.50 -15.25 19.55
CA THR A 311 -10.64 -15.36 21.02
C THR A 311 -9.27 -15.47 21.69
N TYR A 312 -9.13 -15.02 22.94
CA TYR A 312 -7.91 -15.22 23.74
C TYR A 312 -7.48 -16.69 23.82
N GLU A 313 -8.43 -17.62 23.99
CA GLU A 313 -8.19 -19.07 23.98
C GLU A 313 -7.54 -19.55 22.67
N THR A 314 -8.11 -19.18 21.53
CA THR A 314 -7.56 -19.48 20.20
C THR A 314 -6.18 -18.86 19.99
N LEU A 315 -5.96 -17.60 20.41
CA LEU A 315 -4.65 -16.94 20.37
C LEU A 315 -3.60 -17.77 21.13
N LEU A 316 -3.95 -18.31 22.29
CA LEU A 316 -3.03 -19.13 23.07
C LEU A 316 -2.80 -20.52 22.45
N GLU A 317 -3.87 -21.27 22.19
CA GLU A 317 -3.81 -22.69 21.82
C GLU A 317 -3.36 -22.92 20.38
N GLN A 318 -3.89 -22.15 19.43
CA GLN A 318 -3.60 -22.33 18.00
C GLN A 318 -2.35 -21.59 17.54
N TRP A 319 -1.85 -20.63 18.33
CA TRP A 319 -0.75 -19.76 17.93
C TRP A 319 0.38 -19.72 18.95
N PHE A 320 0.18 -19.12 20.13
CA PHE A 320 1.25 -18.87 21.10
C PHE A 320 2.04 -20.14 21.46
N PHE A 321 1.34 -21.21 21.85
CA PHE A 321 1.98 -22.48 22.23
C PHE A 321 2.59 -23.25 21.07
N ARG A 322 2.38 -22.82 19.82
CA ARG A 322 2.94 -23.45 18.61
C ARG A 322 4.10 -22.66 18.01
N MET A 323 4.19 -21.36 18.27
CA MET A 323 5.23 -20.49 17.69
C MET A 323 6.57 -20.52 18.42
N HIS A 324 6.62 -21.03 19.66
CA HIS A 324 7.85 -21.21 20.42
C HIS A 324 7.92 -22.60 21.09
N ASP A 325 9.07 -22.99 21.67
CA ASP A 325 9.16 -24.19 22.53
C ASP A 325 8.78 -23.79 23.97
N PRO A 326 7.58 -24.16 24.45
CA PRO A 326 7.09 -23.75 25.76
C PRO A 326 7.64 -24.65 26.88
N THR A 327 8.57 -25.55 26.58
CA THR A 327 9.15 -26.51 27.53
C THR A 327 10.57 -26.15 27.93
N THR A 328 11.23 -25.21 27.25
CA THR A 328 12.59 -24.74 27.59
C THR A 328 12.56 -23.64 28.64
N LEU A 329 13.07 -23.94 29.83
CA LEU A 329 13.18 -22.96 30.91
C LEU A 329 14.23 -21.90 30.57
N ASN A 330 13.85 -20.61 30.61
CA ASN A 330 14.72 -19.45 30.42
C ASN A 330 15.57 -19.53 29.13
N ARG A 331 14.97 -20.03 28.05
CA ARG A 331 15.62 -20.19 26.76
C ARG A 331 14.58 -20.31 25.66
N GLN A 332 14.92 -19.80 24.49
CA GLN A 332 14.26 -20.19 23.26
C GLN A 332 15.28 -20.32 22.12
N GLY A 333 15.37 -21.52 21.54
CA GLY A 333 16.41 -21.80 20.53
C GLY A 333 17.82 -21.50 21.07
N ASN A 334 18.56 -20.65 20.36
CA ASN A 334 19.91 -20.22 20.75
C ASN A 334 19.91 -19.05 21.74
N ASP A 335 18.75 -18.46 22.03
CA ASP A 335 18.61 -17.31 22.92
C ASP A 335 18.44 -17.81 24.36
N VAL A 336 19.48 -17.63 25.19
CA VAL A 336 19.55 -18.16 26.56
C VAL A 336 19.55 -17.01 27.56
N GLY A 337 18.66 -17.06 28.54
CA GLY A 337 18.51 -16.05 29.58
C GLY A 337 17.06 -15.93 30.07
N THR A 338 16.85 -15.40 31.27
CA THR A 338 15.49 -15.30 31.83
C THR A 338 14.60 -14.37 31.02
N GLN A 339 15.20 -13.43 30.28
CA GLN A 339 14.49 -12.56 29.35
C GLN A 339 13.81 -13.28 28.19
N TYR A 340 14.28 -14.49 27.83
CA TYR A 340 13.72 -15.31 26.76
C TYR A 340 12.76 -16.40 27.24
N ARG A 341 12.33 -16.34 28.50
CA ARG A 341 11.41 -17.35 29.07
C ARG A 341 10.04 -17.31 28.39
N SER A 342 9.38 -18.47 28.40
CA SER A 342 7.96 -18.56 28.07
C SER A 342 7.10 -18.05 29.23
N ALA A 343 6.28 -17.03 29.00
CA ALA A 343 5.36 -16.48 29.99
C ALA A 343 4.11 -15.85 29.36
N ILE A 344 3.00 -15.93 30.10
CA ILE A 344 1.73 -15.25 29.83
C ILE A 344 1.48 -14.30 31.00
N PHE A 345 1.37 -13.02 30.71
CA PHE A 345 1.11 -11.97 31.69
C PHE A 345 -0.37 -11.59 31.63
N TYR A 346 -1.19 -12.18 32.50
CA TYR A 346 -2.65 -12.00 32.44
C TYR A 346 -3.06 -10.60 32.93
N LEU A 347 -4.03 -9.99 32.25
CA LEU A 347 -4.60 -8.67 32.59
C LEU A 347 -5.93 -8.77 33.36
N SER A 348 -6.50 -9.97 33.47
CA SER A 348 -7.74 -10.24 34.21
C SER A 348 -7.80 -11.68 34.71
N ASP A 349 -8.67 -11.95 35.68
CA ASP A 349 -8.92 -13.31 36.17
C ASP A 349 -9.49 -14.23 35.08
N ALA A 350 -10.25 -13.68 34.13
CA ALA A 350 -10.74 -14.41 32.98
C ALA A 350 -9.59 -14.89 32.08
N GLN A 351 -8.61 -14.02 31.79
CA GLN A 351 -7.41 -14.41 31.05
C GLN A 351 -6.58 -15.43 31.81
N LYS A 352 -6.41 -15.26 33.13
CA LYS A 352 -5.70 -16.22 33.96
C LYS A 352 -6.31 -17.62 33.83
N ARG A 353 -7.62 -17.74 34.04
CA ARG A 353 -8.35 -19.02 33.95
C ARG A 353 -8.18 -19.66 32.57
N VAL A 354 -8.40 -18.90 31.50
CA VAL A 354 -8.25 -19.41 30.12
C VAL A 354 -6.80 -19.84 29.84
N ALA A 355 -5.81 -19.06 30.28
CA ALA A 355 -4.40 -19.42 30.11
C ALA A 355 -4.05 -20.71 30.84
N GLU A 356 -4.54 -20.91 32.07
CA GLU A 356 -4.34 -22.13 32.86
C GLU A 356 -5.00 -23.34 32.18
N GLU A 357 -6.24 -23.19 31.70
CA GLU A 357 -6.98 -24.23 30.97
C GLU A 357 -6.26 -24.62 29.67
N VAL A 358 -5.86 -23.64 28.85
CA VAL A 358 -5.12 -23.89 27.60
C VAL A 358 -3.77 -24.56 27.89
N LYS A 359 -3.01 -24.05 28.88
CA LYS A 359 -1.72 -24.65 29.25
C LYS A 359 -1.89 -26.11 29.66
N ALA A 360 -2.92 -26.43 30.44
CA ALA A 360 -3.23 -27.79 30.84
C ALA A 360 -3.56 -28.69 29.65
N ARG A 361 -4.36 -28.20 28.68
CA ARG A 361 -4.65 -28.95 27.44
C ARG A 361 -3.43 -29.16 26.57
N VAL A 362 -2.58 -28.15 26.42
CA VAL A 362 -1.33 -28.24 25.66
C VAL A 362 -0.38 -29.26 26.29
N ASP A 363 -0.23 -29.25 27.62
CA ASP A 363 0.60 -30.22 28.33
C ASP A 363 0.04 -31.65 28.23
N ALA A 364 -1.29 -31.79 28.39
CA ALA A 364 -1.99 -33.08 28.26
C ALA A 364 -1.98 -33.63 26.83
N SER A 365 -1.84 -32.78 25.80
CA SER A 365 -1.79 -33.19 24.39
C SER A 365 -0.60 -34.08 24.06
N ARG A 366 0.48 -34.02 24.87
CA ARG A 366 1.75 -34.73 24.65
C ARG A 366 2.42 -34.43 23.30
N LYS A 367 2.01 -33.36 22.60
CA LYS A 367 2.70 -32.88 21.39
C LYS A 367 4.11 -32.39 21.69
N TRP A 368 4.32 -31.88 22.90
CA TRP A 368 5.62 -31.45 23.39
C TRP A 368 6.33 -32.59 24.13
N PRO A 369 7.64 -32.81 23.90
CA PRO A 369 8.39 -33.94 24.47
C PRO A 369 8.69 -33.78 25.97
N ARG A 370 8.52 -32.57 26.51
CA ARG A 370 8.81 -32.22 27.90
C ARG A 370 7.62 -31.44 28.48
N PRO A 371 7.47 -31.36 29.82
CA PRO A 371 6.41 -30.58 30.43
C PRO A 371 6.48 -29.10 30.03
N VAL A 372 5.32 -28.48 29.87
CA VAL A 372 5.18 -27.06 29.57
C VAL A 372 5.57 -26.22 30.80
N VAL A 373 6.63 -25.42 30.66
CA VAL A 373 7.20 -24.56 31.73
C VAL A 373 6.74 -23.11 31.67
N THR A 374 5.86 -22.77 30.71
CA THR A 374 5.28 -21.43 30.58
C THR A 374 4.73 -20.90 31.89
N GLN A 375 5.21 -19.72 32.31
CA GLN A 375 4.71 -19.04 33.50
C GLN A 375 3.36 -18.37 33.20
N ILE A 376 2.42 -18.44 34.13
CA ILE A 376 1.17 -17.67 34.08
C ILE A 376 1.16 -16.76 35.30
N VAL A 377 1.37 -15.47 35.07
CA VAL A 377 1.61 -14.49 36.14
C VAL A 377 0.84 -13.20 35.87
N SER A 378 0.53 -12.44 36.91
CA SER A 378 -0.17 -11.16 36.75
C SER A 378 0.68 -10.20 35.92
N ALA A 379 0.04 -9.46 35.02
CA ALA A 379 0.71 -8.40 34.28
C ALA A 379 1.22 -7.30 35.22
N GLY A 380 2.47 -6.90 35.01
CA GLY A 380 3.07 -5.70 35.58
C GLY A 380 3.08 -4.55 34.58
N ALA A 381 3.91 -3.53 34.84
CA ALA A 381 4.16 -2.49 33.86
C ALA A 381 4.79 -3.08 32.58
N PHE A 382 4.37 -2.60 31.42
CA PHE A 382 4.98 -2.91 30.13
C PHE A 382 5.67 -1.66 29.62
N THR A 383 6.97 -1.78 29.37
CA THR A 383 7.79 -0.71 28.82
C THR A 383 8.05 -1.03 27.35
N PRO A 384 7.59 -0.19 26.40
CA PRO A 384 7.91 -0.38 24.98
C PRO A 384 9.42 -0.46 24.76
N ALA A 385 9.85 -1.40 23.91
CA ALA A 385 11.23 -1.46 23.48
C ALA A 385 11.52 -0.33 22.47
N GLU A 386 12.80 -0.07 22.26
CA GLU A 386 13.30 0.96 21.36
C GLU A 386 12.77 0.78 19.91
N ASP A 387 12.60 1.88 19.18
CA ASP A 387 11.99 1.89 17.83
C ASP A 387 12.65 0.95 16.82
N TYR A 388 13.94 0.63 17.00
CA TYR A 388 14.64 -0.31 16.13
C TYR A 388 14.23 -1.76 16.37
N HIS A 389 13.69 -2.11 17.54
CA HIS A 389 13.14 -3.44 17.82
C HIS A 389 11.72 -3.60 17.28
N GLN A 390 10.93 -2.52 17.22
CA GLN A 390 9.58 -2.54 16.68
C GLN A 390 9.61 -2.94 15.21
N ASP A 391 8.77 -3.88 14.79
CA ASP A 391 8.66 -4.33 13.40
C ASP A 391 9.99 -4.82 12.80
N TYR A 392 10.92 -5.32 13.62
CA TYR A 392 12.30 -5.56 13.20
C TYR A 392 12.41 -6.46 11.96
N LEU A 393 11.68 -7.57 11.90
CA LEU A 393 11.72 -8.50 10.76
C LEU A 393 10.94 -8.02 9.53
N VAL A 394 10.04 -7.05 9.69
CA VAL A 394 9.45 -6.33 8.54
C VAL A 394 10.47 -5.35 7.95
N LYS A 395 11.21 -4.66 8.80
CA LYS A 395 12.32 -3.77 8.41
C LYS A 395 13.50 -4.56 7.83
N ASN A 396 13.71 -5.79 8.31
CA ASN A 396 14.83 -6.66 7.97
C ASN A 396 14.33 -8.08 7.60
N PRO A 397 13.83 -8.33 6.37
CA PRO A 397 13.22 -9.62 6.00
C PRO A 397 14.13 -10.85 6.05
N GLY A 398 15.45 -10.67 6.11
CA GLY A 398 16.44 -11.73 6.32
C GLY A 398 17.05 -11.75 7.73
N GLY A 399 16.45 -11.01 8.67
CA GLY A 399 16.91 -10.92 10.06
C GLY A 399 16.77 -12.23 10.81
N TYR A 400 17.49 -12.35 11.91
CA TYR A 400 17.46 -13.55 12.75
C TYR A 400 16.08 -13.78 13.36
N THR A 401 15.61 -15.03 13.28
CA THR A 401 14.45 -15.53 14.02
C THR A 401 14.65 -16.99 14.40
N CYS A 402 14.33 -17.34 15.64
CA CYS A 402 14.25 -18.72 16.12
C CYS A 402 12.79 -19.23 16.19
N HIS A 403 11.84 -18.42 15.70
CA HIS A 403 10.41 -18.71 15.75
C HIS A 403 9.87 -19.16 14.41
N TYR A 404 9.03 -20.17 14.47
CA TYR A 404 8.23 -20.68 13.36
C TYR A 404 7.05 -21.46 13.94
N MET A 405 5.99 -21.65 13.15
CA MET A 405 4.83 -22.43 13.57
C MET A 405 5.17 -23.93 13.59
N ARG A 406 4.93 -24.58 14.73
CA ARG A 406 5.08 -26.03 14.91
C ARG A 406 3.72 -26.72 14.88
N ASP A 407 3.69 -28.00 14.52
CA ASP A 407 2.45 -28.79 14.37
C ASP A 407 2.08 -29.61 15.60
#